data_AF-A0A815EK13-F1
#
_entry.id   AF-A0A815EK13-F1
#
_cell.length_a   1.000
_cell.length_b   1.000
_cell.length_c   1.000
_cell.angle_alpha   90.00
_cell.angle_beta   90.00
_cell.angle_gamma   90.00
#
_symmetry.space_group_name_H-M   'P 1'
#
loop_
_entity.id
_entity.type
_entity.pdbx_description
1 polymer ?
#
loop_
_entity_poly.entity_id
_entity_poly.type
_entity_poly.pdbx_seq_one_letter_code
_entity_poly.pdbx_strand_id
1 'polypeptide(L)'
;MQLNELEGEDEEFQNFLKQVTLSKKSDETKQTPTNNDERLAIKPEPGCCLKTKRIDAETNEKVFINVCTSTQINAPREITEEELIEIVKSEDPGRYRVPISLGEPVADLDKHGQACIIFTIIIHPDFYRRAETSETFRNFLLTLIYEGLENKYPQFKLDTGKSTIIFLTVFFVWTILIQGFFEKKSINSNVLTKKYA
;
A
#
# COMPACT_ATOMS: atom_id res chain seq x y z
N MET A 1 -32.61 -10.44 -28.97
CA MET A 1 -31.52 -11.38 -28.67
C MET A 1 -30.32 -10.51 -28.30
N GLN A 2 -30.19 -10.19 -27.01
CA GLN A 2 -29.13 -9.35 -26.44
C GLN A 2 -28.56 -10.13 -25.26
N LEU A 3 -27.46 -10.82 -25.51
CA LEU A 3 -26.56 -11.44 -24.53
C LEU A 3 -25.23 -11.48 -25.28
N ASN A 4 -24.29 -10.59 -24.95
CA ASN A 4 -22.85 -10.64 -25.27
C ASN A 4 -22.16 -9.34 -24.82
N GLU A 5 -22.31 -8.92 -23.56
CA GLU A 5 -21.53 -7.80 -22.99
C GLU A 5 -21.02 -8.08 -21.55
N LEU A 6 -21.04 -9.33 -21.08
CA LEU A 6 -20.63 -9.69 -19.71
C LEU A 6 -19.33 -10.51 -19.60
N GLU A 7 -18.66 -10.86 -20.71
CA GLU A 7 -17.51 -11.80 -20.68
C GLU A 7 -16.13 -11.10 -20.67
N GLY A 8 -16.06 -9.78 -20.89
CA GLY A 8 -14.77 -9.07 -21.04
C GLY A 8 -14.06 -8.74 -19.72
N GLU A 9 -14.80 -8.42 -18.65
CA GLU A 9 -14.22 -8.04 -17.36
C GLU A 9 -13.58 -9.23 -16.63
N ASP A 10 -14.12 -10.44 -16.84
CA ASP A 10 -13.64 -11.66 -16.21
C ASP A 10 -12.27 -12.09 -16.78
N GLU A 11 -12.04 -12.02 -18.10
CA GLU A 11 -10.78 -12.46 -18.69
C GLU A 11 -9.59 -11.58 -18.32
N GLU A 12 -9.77 -10.26 -18.26
CA GLU A 12 -8.71 -9.33 -17.87
C GLU A 12 -8.32 -9.51 -16.40
N PHE A 13 -9.31 -9.66 -15.53
CA PHE A 13 -9.10 -9.97 -14.11
C PHE A 13 -8.44 -11.35 -13.93
N GLN A 14 -8.86 -12.37 -14.69
CA GLN A 14 -8.22 -13.69 -14.66
C GLN A 14 -6.77 -13.62 -15.17
N ASN A 15 -6.47 -12.80 -16.17
CA ASN A 15 -5.11 -12.60 -16.65
C ASN A 15 -4.25 -11.84 -15.64
N PHE A 16 -4.81 -10.86 -14.94
CA PHE A 16 -4.14 -10.18 -13.83
C PHE A 16 -3.88 -11.15 -12.66
N LEU A 17 -4.87 -11.94 -12.24
CA LEU A 17 -4.71 -12.99 -11.23
C LEU A 17 -3.62 -13.99 -11.63
N LYS A 18 -3.60 -14.42 -12.89
CA LYS A 18 -2.53 -15.29 -13.42
C LYS A 18 -1.17 -14.60 -13.34
N GLN A 19 -1.07 -13.33 -13.71
CA GLN A 19 0.19 -12.57 -13.63
C GLN A 19 0.71 -12.45 -12.19
N VAL A 20 -0.15 -12.08 -11.24
CA VAL A 20 0.20 -12.00 -9.81
C VAL A 20 0.58 -13.38 -9.25
N THR A 21 -0.11 -14.43 -9.68
CA THR A 21 0.18 -15.81 -9.27
C THR A 21 1.49 -16.34 -9.88
N LEU A 22 1.82 -15.97 -11.12
CA LEU A 22 3.04 -16.38 -11.80
C LEU A 22 4.29 -15.73 -11.19
N SER A 23 4.21 -14.47 -10.74
CA SER A 23 5.28 -13.80 -10.00
C SER A 23 5.65 -14.53 -8.70
N LYS A 24 4.71 -15.26 -8.08
CA LYS A 24 4.98 -16.10 -6.90
C LYS A 24 5.76 -17.38 -7.23
N LYS A 25 5.74 -17.83 -8.49
CA LYS A 25 6.27 -19.14 -8.90
C LYS A 25 7.74 -19.13 -9.31
N SER A 26 8.34 -17.96 -9.56
CA SER A 26 9.76 -17.83 -9.90
C SER A 26 10.73 -17.92 -8.71
N ASP A 27 10.24 -17.91 -7.47
CA ASP A 27 11.07 -18.00 -6.26
C ASP A 27 11.07 -19.37 -5.57
N GLU A 28 10.45 -20.39 -6.18
CA GLU A 28 10.50 -21.77 -5.68
C GLU A 28 11.23 -22.71 -6.64
N THR A 29 12.56 -22.59 -6.75
CA THR A 29 13.44 -23.77 -6.89
C THR A 29 14.93 -23.39 -6.80
N LYS A 30 15.52 -23.58 -5.60
CA LYS A 30 16.81 -24.27 -5.36
C LYS A 30 17.12 -24.23 -3.86
N GLN A 31 16.79 -25.32 -3.17
CA GLN A 31 17.30 -25.56 -1.83
C GLN A 31 18.77 -25.95 -1.92
N THR A 32 19.61 -25.18 -1.24
CA THR A 32 20.92 -25.60 -0.73
C THR A 32 20.97 -25.14 0.73
N PRO A 33 21.30 -26.02 1.70
CA PRO A 33 21.06 -25.73 3.11
C PRO A 33 22.25 -24.99 3.72
N THR A 34 22.14 -23.68 3.92
CA THR A 34 23.01 -22.94 4.85
C THR A 34 22.31 -21.67 5.36
N ASN A 35 22.17 -21.63 6.69
CA ASN A 35 21.85 -20.51 7.58
C ASN A 35 20.40 -20.02 7.64
N ASN A 36 19.88 -20.07 8.87
CA ASN A 36 18.60 -19.57 9.34
C ASN A 36 18.44 -18.06 9.03
N ASP A 37 17.98 -17.72 7.84
CA ASP A 37 17.20 -16.49 7.66
C ASP A 37 15.81 -16.76 8.24
N GLU A 38 15.68 -16.59 9.56
CA GLU A 38 14.39 -16.40 10.20
C GLU A 38 13.79 -15.14 9.57
N ARG A 39 13.03 -15.31 8.49
CA ARG A 39 12.16 -14.29 7.93
C ARG A 39 11.16 -13.94 9.03
N LEU A 40 11.49 -12.94 9.85
CA LEU A 40 10.68 -12.52 10.99
C LEU A 40 9.30 -12.13 10.46
N ALA A 41 8.33 -13.03 10.66
CA ALA A 41 6.94 -12.79 10.29
C ALA A 41 6.42 -11.64 11.15
N ILE A 42 6.30 -10.46 10.57
CA ILE A 42 5.67 -9.32 11.23
C ILE A 42 4.18 -9.61 11.30
N LYS A 43 3.62 -9.66 12.50
CA LYS A 43 2.17 -9.66 12.72
C LYS A 43 1.72 -8.22 12.91
N PRO A 44 1.09 -7.59 11.90
CA PRO A 44 0.64 -6.21 12.02
C PRO A 44 -0.67 -6.11 12.79
N GLU A 45 -0.88 -4.98 13.45
CA GLU A 45 -2.14 -4.60 14.08
C GLU A 45 -2.99 -3.75 13.12
N PRO A 46 -4.31 -3.88 13.17
CA PRO A 46 -5.20 -3.14 12.29
C PRO A 46 -5.24 -1.64 12.59
N GLY A 47 -5.25 -0.82 11.53
CA GLY A 47 -5.44 0.64 11.59
C GLY A 47 -6.71 1.07 10.84
N CYS A 48 -6.55 1.49 9.59
CA CYS A 48 -7.66 1.97 8.74
C CYS A 48 -7.56 1.45 7.30
N CYS A 49 -8.65 1.52 6.54
CA CYS A 49 -8.66 1.17 5.12
C CYS A 49 -8.88 2.43 4.28
N LEU A 50 -8.00 2.71 3.33
CA LEU A 50 -8.21 3.77 2.35
C LEU A 50 -8.88 3.17 1.12
N LYS A 51 -9.97 3.79 0.66
CA LYS A 51 -10.58 3.47 -0.62
C LYS A 51 -10.26 4.55 -1.64
N THR A 52 -9.72 4.12 -2.77
CA THR A 52 -9.49 4.92 -3.97
C THR A 52 -9.85 4.09 -5.21
N LYS A 53 -9.43 4.56 -6.37
CA LYS A 53 -9.58 3.88 -7.67
C LYS A 53 -8.36 4.16 -8.53
N ARG A 54 -8.22 3.37 -9.59
CA ARG A 54 -7.24 3.67 -10.63
C ARG A 54 -7.73 4.80 -11.54
N ILE A 55 -6.79 5.59 -12.05
CA ILE A 55 -7.07 6.66 -13.03
C ILE A 55 -6.80 6.22 -14.47
N ASP A 56 -5.98 5.19 -14.66
CA ASP A 56 -5.50 4.70 -15.95
C ASP A 56 -6.31 3.51 -16.49
N ALA A 57 -7.18 2.94 -15.66
CA ALA A 57 -8.08 1.88 -16.07
C ALA A 57 -9.32 2.48 -16.77
N GLU A 58 -9.73 1.89 -17.89
CA GLU A 58 -11.00 2.21 -18.55
C GLU A 58 -12.19 1.89 -17.62
N THR A 59 -12.01 0.90 -16.76
CA THR A 59 -12.91 0.54 -15.68
C THR A 59 -12.58 1.37 -14.42
N ASN A 60 -13.59 1.78 -13.65
CA ASN A 60 -13.38 2.41 -12.32
C ASN A 60 -12.92 1.35 -11.29
N GLU A 61 -11.84 0.63 -11.58
CA GLU A 61 -11.29 -0.43 -10.74
C GLU A 61 -10.98 0.11 -9.35
N LYS A 62 -11.63 -0.49 -8.34
CA LYS A 62 -11.51 -0.05 -6.95
C LYS A 62 -10.19 -0.52 -6.38
N VAL A 63 -9.56 0.36 -5.61
CA VAL A 63 -8.33 0.05 -4.89
C VAL A 63 -8.56 0.29 -3.41
N PHE A 64 -8.26 -0.71 -2.60
CA PHE A 64 -8.27 -0.64 -1.14
C PHE A 64 -6.84 -0.70 -0.63
N ILE A 65 -6.51 0.13 0.36
CA ILE A 65 -5.19 0.18 0.96
C ILE A 65 -5.36 0.02 2.47
N ASN A 66 -4.98 -1.14 3.00
CA ASN A 66 -5.02 -1.44 4.41
C ASN A 66 -3.80 -0.81 5.09
N VAL A 67 -4.01 0.20 5.93
CA VAL A 67 -2.99 0.78 6.79
C VAL A 67 -2.99 0.03 8.11
N CYS A 68 -1.91 -0.68 8.36
CA CYS A 68 -1.67 -1.46 9.57
C CYS A 68 -0.48 -0.89 10.34
N THR A 69 -0.33 -1.28 11.60
CA THR A 69 0.77 -0.83 12.45
C THR A 69 1.62 -2.00 12.94
N SER A 70 2.91 -1.75 13.20
CA SER A 70 3.74 -2.71 13.92
C SER A 70 4.93 -2.03 14.58
N THR A 71 5.24 -2.42 15.82
CA THR A 71 6.44 -2.00 16.56
C THR A 71 7.73 -2.61 15.99
N GLN A 72 7.63 -3.57 15.05
CA GLN A 72 8.79 -4.16 14.37
C GLN A 72 9.33 -3.27 13.22
N ILE A 73 8.57 -2.25 12.82
CA ILE A 73 9.01 -1.19 11.90
C ILE A 73 9.72 -0.12 12.74
N ASN A 74 10.82 0.44 12.25
CA ASN A 74 11.52 1.49 12.99
C ASN A 74 10.64 2.74 13.11
N ALA A 75 10.55 3.31 14.31
CA ALA A 75 9.86 4.58 14.52
C ALA A 75 10.58 5.71 13.75
N PRO A 76 9.85 6.61 13.09
CA PRO A 76 10.46 7.80 12.52
C PRO A 76 10.90 8.75 13.63
N ARG A 77 11.76 9.72 13.27
CA ARG A 77 12.10 10.83 14.15
C ARG A 77 10.82 11.54 14.64
N GLU A 78 10.80 11.89 15.91
CA GLU A 78 9.75 12.74 16.47
C GLU A 78 10.01 14.19 16.04
N ILE A 79 8.96 14.82 15.50
CA ILE A 79 8.94 16.20 15.02
C ILE A 79 7.55 16.77 15.31
N THR A 80 7.45 18.09 15.43
CA THR A 80 6.16 18.78 15.59
C THR A 80 5.45 18.96 14.25
N GLU A 81 4.20 19.43 14.27
CA GLU A 81 3.48 19.77 13.04
C GLU A 81 4.13 20.95 12.31
N GLU A 82 4.57 21.97 13.05
CA GLU A 82 5.23 23.14 12.51
C GLU A 82 6.53 22.73 11.81
N GLU A 83 7.34 21.88 12.47
CA GLU A 83 8.56 21.36 11.88
C GLU A 83 8.26 20.54 10.62
N LEU A 84 7.20 19.70 10.62
CA LEU A 84 6.79 18.95 9.44
C LEU A 84 6.42 19.88 8.27
N ILE A 85 5.64 20.93 8.53
CA ILE A 85 5.24 21.93 7.52
C ILE A 85 6.47 22.63 6.95
N GLU A 86 7.42 23.03 7.79
CA GLU A 86 8.68 23.63 7.37
C GLU A 86 9.51 22.67 6.53
N ILE A 87 9.59 21.39 6.90
CA ILE A 87 10.29 20.36 6.12
C ILE A 87 9.65 20.22 4.74
N VAL A 88 8.32 20.08 4.65
CA VAL A 88 7.62 19.91 3.37
C VAL A 88 7.80 21.13 2.46
N LYS A 89 7.90 22.35 3.01
CA LYS A 89 8.11 23.59 2.25
C LYS A 89 9.58 23.91 1.95
N SER A 90 10.52 23.20 2.57
CA SER A 90 11.94 23.46 2.40
C SER A 90 12.47 22.92 1.06
N GLU A 91 13.68 23.36 0.68
CA GLU A 91 14.37 22.86 -0.52
C GLU A 91 14.80 21.39 -0.40
N ASP A 92 14.84 20.84 0.81
CA ASP A 92 15.17 19.44 1.08
C ASP A 92 14.07 18.74 1.93
N PRO A 93 12.92 18.40 1.32
CA PRO A 93 11.86 17.65 2.01
C PRO A 93 12.29 16.23 2.38
N GLY A 94 13.36 15.70 1.77
CA GLY A 94 13.89 14.35 2.03
C GLY A 94 14.56 14.18 3.40
N ARG A 95 14.80 15.28 4.12
CA ARG A 95 15.39 15.26 5.47
C ARG A 95 14.53 14.58 6.53
N TYR A 96 13.22 14.44 6.28
CA TYR A 96 12.32 13.63 7.11
C TYR A 96 11.91 12.36 6.39
N ARG A 97 12.10 11.22 7.06
CA ARG A 97 11.77 9.90 6.51
C ARG A 97 10.89 9.14 7.48
N VAL A 98 9.84 8.56 6.94
CA VAL A 98 8.95 7.65 7.65
C VAL A 98 9.10 6.26 7.04
N PRO A 99 9.62 5.28 7.79
CA PRO A 99 9.70 3.91 7.30
C PRO A 99 8.29 3.33 7.11
N ILE A 100 8.02 2.82 5.91
CA ILE A 100 6.80 2.09 5.57
C ILE A 100 7.18 0.75 4.94
N SER A 101 6.45 -0.32 5.27
CA SER A 101 6.50 -1.58 4.52
C SER A 101 5.28 -1.65 3.61
N LEU A 102 5.50 -1.96 2.33
CA LEU A 102 4.44 -2.13 1.34
C LEU A 102 4.33 -3.59 0.95
N GLY A 103 3.16 -4.18 1.12
CA GLY A 103 2.82 -5.53 0.63
C GLY A 103 2.63 -5.57 -0.88
N GLU A 104 2.51 -6.79 -1.40
CA GLU A 104 2.17 -7.03 -2.80
C GLU A 104 0.69 -6.71 -3.07
N PRO A 105 0.35 -6.28 -4.31
CA PRO A 105 -1.04 -6.14 -4.71
C PRO A 105 -1.75 -7.49 -4.68
N VAL A 106 -3.00 -7.48 -4.23
CA VAL A 106 -3.87 -8.65 -4.15
C VAL A 106 -5.14 -8.36 -4.90
N ALA A 107 -5.48 -9.17 -5.89
CA ALA A 107 -6.79 -9.08 -6.52
C ALA A 107 -7.85 -9.79 -5.66
N ASP A 108 -9.00 -9.14 -5.49
CA ASP A 108 -10.13 -9.62 -4.69
C ASP A 108 -11.45 -9.11 -5.28
N LEU A 109 -12.58 -9.55 -4.74
CA LEU A 109 -13.91 -9.06 -5.10
C LEU A 109 -14.47 -8.19 -3.97
N ASP A 110 -15.07 -7.05 -4.33
CA ASP A 110 -15.75 -6.21 -3.36
C ASP A 110 -17.09 -6.82 -2.90
N LYS A 111 -17.77 -6.17 -1.96
CA LYS A 111 -19.07 -6.64 -1.44
C LYS A 111 -20.20 -6.73 -2.48
N HIS A 112 -19.99 -6.20 -3.68
CA HIS A 112 -20.91 -6.27 -4.82
C HIS A 112 -20.44 -7.26 -5.90
N GLY A 113 -19.37 -8.03 -5.63
CA GLY A 113 -18.79 -8.97 -6.58
C GLY A 113 -17.94 -8.31 -7.67
N GLN A 114 -17.58 -7.04 -7.53
CA GLN A 114 -16.76 -6.34 -8.53
C GLN A 114 -15.28 -6.49 -8.19
N ALA A 115 -14.45 -6.69 -9.22
CA ALA A 115 -13.00 -6.77 -9.08
C ALA A 115 -12.42 -5.53 -8.37
N CYS A 116 -11.50 -5.78 -7.44
CA CYS A 116 -10.74 -4.75 -6.76
C CYS A 116 -9.33 -5.21 -6.42
N ILE A 117 -8.46 -4.24 -6.20
CA ILE A 117 -7.07 -4.48 -5.79
C ILE A 117 -6.89 -4.04 -4.34
N ILE A 118 -6.25 -4.87 -3.54
CA ILE A 118 -5.92 -4.60 -2.15
C ILE A 118 -4.41 -4.46 -2.02
N PHE A 119 -3.97 -3.32 -1.49
CA PHE A 119 -2.63 -3.13 -0.97
C PHE A 119 -2.67 -3.17 0.55
N THR A 120 -1.55 -3.54 1.16
CA THR A 120 -1.39 -3.43 2.61
C THR A 120 -0.09 -2.72 2.92
N ILE A 121 -0.14 -1.82 3.89
CA ILE A 121 0.97 -0.97 4.32
C ILE A 121 1.12 -1.13 5.81
N ILE A 122 2.36 -1.26 6.28
CA ILE A 122 2.67 -1.33 7.71
C ILE A 122 3.57 -0.15 8.07
N ILE A 123 3.16 0.59 9.10
CA ILE A 123 3.91 1.74 9.64
C ILE A 123 4.07 1.63 11.16
N HIS A 124 4.94 2.44 11.75
CA HIS A 124 5.09 2.44 13.19
C HIS A 124 3.83 3.01 13.88
N PRO A 125 3.30 2.39 14.95
CA PRO A 125 2.11 2.87 15.64
C PRO A 125 2.21 4.31 16.17
N ASP A 126 3.41 4.77 16.57
CA ASP A 126 3.57 6.16 17.06
C ASP A 126 3.36 7.21 15.97
N PHE A 127 3.75 6.90 14.74
CA PHE A 127 3.48 7.80 13.61
C PHE A 127 2.01 7.73 13.22
N TYR A 128 1.44 6.53 13.19
CA TYR A 128 0.02 6.33 12.90
C TYR A 128 -0.88 7.10 13.88
N ARG A 129 -0.62 7.01 15.20
CA ARG A 129 -1.37 7.76 16.22
C ARG A 129 -1.35 9.27 15.98
N ARG A 130 -0.21 9.84 15.58
CA ARG A 130 -0.11 11.25 15.20
C ARG A 130 -0.96 11.57 13.97
N ALA A 131 -0.93 10.71 12.96
CA ALA A 131 -1.76 10.85 11.76
C ALA A 131 -3.27 10.67 12.04
N GLU A 132 -3.67 9.98 13.11
CA GLU A 132 -5.07 9.89 13.51
C GLU A 132 -5.57 11.19 14.14
N THR A 133 -4.73 11.88 14.92
CA THR A 133 -5.12 13.09 15.66
C THR A 133 -4.84 14.39 14.90
N SER A 134 -3.90 14.38 13.95
CA SER A 134 -3.43 15.56 13.23
C SER A 134 -3.72 15.45 11.74
N GLU A 135 -4.43 16.44 11.19
CA GLU A 135 -4.65 16.55 9.76
C GLU A 135 -3.35 16.73 8.97
N THR A 136 -2.38 17.46 9.53
CA THR A 136 -1.06 17.68 8.92
C THR A 136 -0.34 16.34 8.73
N PHE A 137 -0.26 15.53 9.80
CA PHE A 137 0.36 14.20 9.71
C PHE A 137 -0.46 13.22 8.87
N ARG A 138 -1.80 13.32 8.91
CA ARG A 138 -2.70 12.50 8.08
C ARG A 138 -2.47 12.72 6.59
N ASN A 139 -2.43 13.98 6.17
CA ASN A 139 -2.20 14.34 4.78
C ASN A 139 -0.80 13.92 4.33
N PHE A 140 0.20 14.11 5.19
CA PHE A 140 1.55 13.64 4.93
C PHE A 140 1.62 12.11 4.79
N LEU A 141 0.94 11.34 5.65
CA LEU A 141 0.85 9.89 5.54
C LEU A 141 0.18 9.46 4.21
N LEU A 142 -0.91 10.12 3.81
CA LEU A 142 -1.56 9.83 2.54
C LEU A 142 -0.61 10.05 1.36
N THR A 143 0.12 11.17 1.33
CA THR A 143 1.14 11.44 0.32
C THR A 143 2.19 10.34 0.28
N LEU A 144 2.76 9.96 1.43
CA LEU A 144 3.75 8.89 1.52
C LEU A 144 3.22 7.55 0.99
N ILE A 145 1.96 7.23 1.28
CA ILE A 145 1.31 6.01 0.80
C ILE A 145 1.19 6.03 -0.71
N TYR A 146 0.64 7.09 -1.29
CA TYR A 146 0.44 7.19 -2.73
C TYR A 146 1.76 7.19 -3.49
N GLU A 147 2.70 8.03 -3.09
CA GLU A 147 4.03 8.08 -3.70
C GLU A 147 4.75 6.74 -3.54
N GLY A 148 4.69 6.12 -2.35
CA GLY A 148 5.30 4.82 -2.10
C GLY A 148 4.74 3.72 -3.00
N LEU A 149 3.42 3.67 -3.16
CA LEU A 149 2.75 2.70 -4.02
C LEU A 149 3.06 2.93 -5.50
N GLU A 150 2.94 4.17 -5.99
CA GLU A 150 3.22 4.49 -7.40
C GLU A 150 4.70 4.32 -7.76
N ASN A 151 5.61 4.52 -6.81
CA ASN A 151 7.04 4.27 -7.02
C ASN A 151 7.35 2.77 -7.05
N LYS A 152 6.74 1.97 -6.17
CA LYS A 152 6.98 0.51 -6.11
C LYS A 152 6.24 -0.24 -7.22
N TYR A 153 5.07 0.23 -7.60
CA TYR A 153 4.18 -0.38 -8.58
C TYR A 153 3.72 0.68 -9.61
N PRO A 154 4.59 1.10 -10.53
CA PRO A 154 4.33 2.22 -11.45
C PRO A 154 3.18 1.98 -12.43
N GLN A 155 2.74 0.73 -12.60
CA GLN A 155 1.58 0.35 -13.39
C GLN A 155 0.23 0.65 -12.72
N PHE A 156 0.22 1.02 -11.42
CA PHE A 156 -0.99 1.45 -10.74
C PHE A 156 -0.94 2.97 -10.58
N LYS A 157 -1.72 3.68 -11.38
CA LYS A 157 -1.93 5.12 -11.20
C LYS A 157 -3.19 5.33 -10.38
N LEU A 158 -3.05 5.96 -9.20
CA LEU A 158 -4.11 6.05 -8.21
C LEU A 158 -4.75 7.45 -8.20
N ASP A 159 -6.06 7.52 -7.96
CA ASP A 159 -6.74 8.80 -7.78
C ASP A 159 -6.40 9.36 -6.39
N THR A 160 -5.52 10.36 -6.35
CA THR A 160 -5.09 11.03 -5.12
C THR A 160 -6.07 12.11 -4.65
N GLY A 161 -7.02 12.52 -5.50
CA GLY A 161 -7.96 13.61 -5.22
C GLY A 161 -9.30 13.14 -4.65
N LYS A 162 -9.63 11.85 -4.74
CA LYS A 162 -10.94 11.28 -4.33
C LYS A 162 -10.82 10.08 -3.39
N SER A 163 -9.96 10.20 -2.38
CA SER A 163 -9.73 9.14 -1.41
C SER A 163 -10.68 9.24 -0.23
N THR A 164 -11.32 8.14 0.13
CA THR A 164 -12.18 8.05 1.33
C THR A 164 -11.55 7.12 2.34
N ILE A 165 -11.35 7.60 3.58
CA ILE A 165 -10.93 6.76 4.70
C ILE A 165 -12.16 5.97 5.18
N ILE A 166 -12.04 4.65 5.22
CA ILE A 166 -13.07 3.72 5.65
C ILE A 166 -12.59 3.01 6.91
N PHE A 167 -13.35 3.15 8.00
CA PHE A 167 -13.07 2.51 9.29
C PHE A 167 -13.75 1.13 9.45
N LEU A 168 -14.29 0.54 8.37
CA LEU A 168 -15.03 -0.72 8.47
C LEU A 168 -14.09 -1.91 8.73
N THR A 169 -14.35 -2.56 9.86
CA THR A 169 -13.58 -3.64 10.49
C THR A 169 -13.69 -5.02 9.83
N VAL A 170 -14.56 -5.21 8.83
CA VAL A 170 -14.93 -6.57 8.36
C VAL A 170 -14.09 -7.07 7.18
N PHE A 171 -13.80 -6.22 6.18
CA PHE A 171 -12.93 -6.59 5.04
C PHE A 171 -11.44 -6.60 5.42
N PHE A 172 -11.06 -5.67 6.31
CA PHE A 172 -9.69 -5.45 6.77
C PHE A 172 -9.09 -6.68 7.48
N VAL A 173 -9.88 -7.36 8.31
CA VAL A 173 -9.41 -8.46 9.16
C VAL A 173 -9.26 -9.77 8.37
N TRP A 174 -10.10 -10.01 7.36
CA TRP A 174 -10.07 -11.29 6.63
C TRP A 174 -8.86 -11.40 5.69
N THR A 175 -8.47 -10.32 5.01
CA THR A 175 -7.27 -10.32 4.14
C THR A 175 -5.97 -10.42 4.93
N ILE A 176 -5.86 -9.75 6.09
CA ILE A 176 -4.64 -9.75 6.93
C ILE A 176 -4.40 -11.11 7.58
N LEU A 177 -5.46 -11.83 7.96
CA LEU A 177 -5.35 -13.17 8.55
C LEU A 177 -4.87 -14.23 7.55
N ILE A 178 -5.04 -14.01 6.24
CA ILE A 178 -4.63 -14.95 5.19
C ILE A 178 -3.22 -14.64 4.67
N GLN A 179 -2.78 -13.37 4.67
CA GLN A 179 -1.50 -12.94 4.10
C GLN A 179 -0.41 -12.64 5.15
N GLY A 180 -0.19 -13.55 6.09
CA GLY A 180 0.94 -13.44 7.02
C GLY A 180 2.30 -13.52 6.31
N PHE A 181 2.71 -12.46 5.59
CA PHE A 181 4.05 -12.26 5.06
C PHE A 181 4.23 -10.82 4.53
N PHE A 182 4.93 -9.97 5.27
CA PHE A 182 5.38 -8.67 4.78
C PHE A 182 6.91 -8.62 4.78
N GLU A 183 7.49 -8.38 3.62
CA GLU A 183 8.92 -8.19 3.46
C GLU A 183 9.31 -6.79 3.96
N LYS A 184 10.34 -6.70 4.82
CA LYS A 184 10.95 -5.42 5.20
C LYS A 184 11.69 -4.85 3.99
N LYS A 185 11.06 -3.95 3.24
CA LYS A 185 11.77 -3.08 2.28
C LYS A 185 11.70 -1.64 2.75
N SER A 186 12.85 -1.14 3.22
CA SER A 186 13.05 0.28 3.48
C SER A 186 13.05 0.99 2.13
N ILE A 187 12.01 1.76 1.83
CA ILE A 187 12.01 2.64 0.67
C ILE A 187 12.95 3.80 1.01
N ASN A 188 14.14 3.80 0.43
CA ASN A 188 15.00 4.98 0.42
C ASN A 188 14.30 6.06 -0.40
N SER A 189 13.94 7.19 0.21
CA SER A 189 13.31 8.35 -0.45
C SER A 189 14.24 9.12 -1.41
N ASN A 190 15.19 8.45 -2.06
CA ASN A 190 16.06 9.06 -3.07
C ASN A 190 15.40 9.23 -4.44
N VAL A 191 14.07 9.26 -4.51
CA VAL A 191 13.31 9.56 -5.73
C VAL A 191 12.51 10.85 -5.50
N LEU A 192 13.19 11.93 -5.14
CA LEU A 192 12.65 13.29 -5.12
C LEU A 192 13.33 14.21 -6.15
N THR A 193 14.17 13.68 -7.03
CA THR A 193 14.85 14.48 -8.06
C THR A 193 14.52 13.96 -9.45
N LYS A 194 13.38 14.40 -9.99
CA LYS A 194 13.14 14.72 -11.42
C LYS A 194 11.66 15.01 -11.66
N LYS A 195 11.17 16.16 -11.21
CA LYS A 195 10.00 16.79 -11.85
C LYS A 195 9.86 18.31 -11.72
N TYR A 196 10.91 18.99 -11.24
CA TYR A 196 10.99 20.45 -11.30
C TYR A 196 12.42 20.83 -11.71
N ALA A 197 12.66 20.79 -13.03
CA ALA A 197 13.72 21.50 -13.74
C ALA A 197 13.09 22.03 -15.03
#